data_AF-A0A0F8Y9B4-F1
#
_entry.id   AF-A0A0F8Y9B4-F1
#
_cell.length_a   1.000
_cell.length_b   1.000
_cell.length_c   1.000
_cell.angle_alpha   90.00
_cell.angle_beta   90.00
_cell.angle_gamma   90.00
#
_symmetry.space_group_name_H-M   'P 1'
#
loop_
_entity.id
_entity.type
_entity.pdbx_description
1 polymer ?
#
loop_
_entity_poly.entity_id
_entity_poly.type
_entity_poly.pdbx_seq_one_letter_code
_entity_poly.pdbx_strand_id
1 'polypeptide(L)'
;MDVIERNYKILEGRMIDLMQRSLNYGKNLIDSELDTGLAVLIKPIVKSFYKYWSDNDAKVGTLEQIKLTLNAAKELLANGGDIREHFDKIINDNFPKYLENDQTNRQCKKSHRNYNKLLEVTKKVFISQVEESILFLKAEGDIRDYDDLTRATFKTKEKAYQALKRQLDFNEEGIIIVESDLSIMHVPVGKKIIIKVLKEGFDLTKKQLIKDLDNAFN
;
A
#
# COMPACT_ATOMS: atom_id res chain seq x y z
N MET A 1 -19.36 -21.21 -1.26
CA MET A 1 -18.84 -19.91 -1.73
C MET A 1 -17.70 -20.24 -2.70
N ASP A 2 -17.71 -19.62 -3.88
CA ASP A 2 -16.62 -19.77 -4.85
C ASP A 2 -15.25 -19.49 -4.19
N VAL A 3 -14.22 -20.28 -4.50
CA VAL A 3 -12.89 -20.22 -3.86
C VAL A 3 -12.31 -18.81 -3.98
N ILE A 4 -12.43 -18.23 -5.17
CA ILE A 4 -11.94 -16.89 -5.48
C ILE A 4 -12.68 -15.86 -4.62
N GLU A 5 -14.02 -15.93 -4.57
CA GLU A 5 -14.82 -14.99 -3.78
C GLU A 5 -14.55 -15.07 -2.27
N ARG A 6 -14.33 -16.28 -1.74
CA ARG A 6 -13.93 -16.46 -0.33
C ARG A 6 -12.60 -15.76 -0.07
N ASN A 7 -11.59 -16.06 -0.88
CA ASN A 7 -10.23 -15.57 -0.67
C ASN A 7 -10.17 -14.04 -0.91
N TYR A 8 -10.95 -13.52 -1.87
CA TYR A 8 -11.13 -12.10 -2.11
C TYR A 8 -11.57 -11.38 -0.83
N LYS A 9 -12.61 -11.87 -0.15
CA LYS A 9 -13.14 -11.22 1.06
C LYS A 9 -12.16 -11.25 2.22
N ILE A 10 -11.45 -12.36 2.40
CA ILE A 10 -10.42 -12.49 3.43
C ILE A 10 -9.29 -11.49 3.18
N LEU A 11 -8.78 -11.44 1.94
CA LEU A 11 -7.70 -10.55 1.56
C LEU A 11 -8.11 -9.07 1.63
N GLU A 12 -9.28 -8.71 1.11
CA GLU A 12 -9.85 -7.37 1.19
C GLU A 12 -9.98 -6.92 2.65
N GLY A 13 -10.59 -7.75 3.51
CA GLY A 13 -10.74 -7.47 4.93
C GLY A 13 -9.41 -7.19 5.62
N ARG A 14 -8.37 -7.99 5.33
CA ARG A 14 -7.04 -7.80 5.88
C ARG A 14 -6.37 -6.51 5.37
N MET A 15 -6.45 -6.21 4.08
CA MET A 15 -5.87 -4.98 3.52
C MET A 15 -6.54 -3.73 4.09
N ILE A 16 -7.86 -3.76 4.29
CA ILE A 16 -8.61 -2.67 4.92
C ILE A 16 -8.21 -2.47 6.38
N ASP A 17 -8.09 -3.56 7.14
CA ASP A 17 -7.63 -3.52 8.53
C ASP A 17 -6.20 -2.95 8.64
N LEU A 18 -5.28 -3.38 7.77
CA LEU A 18 -3.91 -2.85 7.71
C LEU A 18 -3.87 -1.35 7.38
N MET A 19 -4.68 -0.90 6.40
CA MET A 19 -4.83 0.51 6.08
C MET A 19 -5.29 1.31 7.32
N GLN A 20 -6.32 0.84 8.03
CA GLN A 20 -6.83 1.53 9.21
C GLN A 20 -5.79 1.61 10.34
N ARG A 21 -5.04 0.52 10.58
CA ARG A 21 -3.93 0.52 11.55
C ARG A 21 -2.84 1.51 11.18
N SER A 22 -2.42 1.54 9.92
CA SER A 22 -1.38 2.45 9.43
C SER A 22 -1.79 3.93 9.58
N LEU A 23 -3.03 4.27 9.19
CA LEU A 23 -3.57 5.63 9.37
C LEU A 23 -3.65 6.04 10.85
N ASN A 24 -4.02 5.10 11.73
CA ASN A 24 -4.05 5.36 13.17
C ASN A 24 -2.65 5.53 13.76
N TYR A 25 -1.65 4.77 13.29
CA TYR A 25 -0.27 4.95 13.71
C TYR A 25 0.28 6.32 13.31
N GLY A 26 0.08 6.74 12.06
CA GLY A 26 0.52 8.07 11.62
C GLY A 26 -0.14 9.20 12.41
N LYS A 27 -1.41 9.04 12.82
CA LYS A 27 -2.09 9.98 13.70
C LYS A 27 -1.39 10.10 15.06
N ASN A 28 -1.09 8.95 15.68
CA ASN A 28 -0.43 8.91 16.98
C ASN A 28 1.01 9.46 16.93
N LEU A 29 1.74 9.19 15.84
CA LEU A 29 3.09 9.74 15.62
C LEU A 29 3.08 11.27 15.49
N ILE A 30 2.10 11.83 14.78
CA ILE A 30 1.93 13.29 14.68
C ILE A 30 1.62 13.90 16.04
N ASP A 31 0.85 13.20 16.86
CA ASP A 31 0.57 13.64 18.22
C ASP A 31 1.86 13.74 19.03
N SER A 32 2.73 12.72 19.00
CA SER A 32 3.96 12.66 19.80
C SER A 32 5.13 13.49 19.26
N GLU A 33 5.38 13.50 17.96
CA GLU A 33 6.54 14.19 17.35
C GLU A 33 6.43 15.71 17.41
N LEU A 34 5.22 16.24 17.48
CA LEU A 34 4.96 17.69 17.46
C LEU A 34 4.84 18.30 18.86
N ASP A 35 5.06 17.53 19.93
CA ASP A 35 5.02 18.00 21.32
C ASP A 35 6.32 18.61 21.84
N THR A 36 7.34 18.79 20.99
CA THR A 36 8.63 19.36 21.42
C THR A 36 9.12 20.49 20.49
N GLY A 37 9.70 21.54 21.10
CA GLY A 37 10.36 22.64 20.38
C GLY A 37 9.46 23.50 19.49
N LEU A 38 10.04 24.06 18.41
CA LEU A 38 9.32 24.91 17.43
C LEU A 38 8.24 24.15 16.63
N ALA A 39 8.21 22.82 16.70
CA ALA A 39 7.21 21.98 16.04
C ALA A 39 5.79 22.21 16.63
N VAL A 40 5.69 22.68 17.88
CA VAL A 40 4.42 23.03 18.54
C VAL A 40 3.66 24.12 17.77
N LEU A 41 4.37 25.10 17.19
CA LEU A 41 3.75 26.22 16.46
C LEU A 41 3.08 25.77 15.15
N ILE A 42 3.65 24.77 14.49
CA ILE A 42 3.11 24.21 13.23
C ILE A 42 2.22 22.98 13.48
N LYS A 43 2.12 22.52 14.72
CA LYS A 43 1.32 21.35 15.12
C LYS A 43 -0.12 21.40 14.65
N PRO A 44 -0.87 22.52 14.82
CA PRO A 44 -2.25 22.58 14.35
C PRO A 44 -2.37 22.42 12.82
N ILE A 45 -1.41 22.97 12.08
CA ILE A 45 -1.38 22.91 10.60
C ILE A 45 -1.13 21.47 10.15
N VAL A 46 -0.11 20.81 10.70
CA VAL A 46 0.22 19.42 10.36
C VAL A 46 -0.90 18.46 10.78
N LYS A 47 -1.52 18.67 11.95
CA LYS A 47 -2.68 17.90 12.40
C LYS A 47 -3.88 18.06 11.49
N SER A 48 -4.20 19.30 11.10
CA SER A 48 -5.33 19.59 10.23
C SER A 48 -5.11 19.01 8.85
N PHE A 49 -3.90 19.15 8.30
CA PHE A 49 -3.48 18.50 7.06
C PHE A 49 -3.64 16.99 7.15
N TYR A 50 -3.05 16.35 8.17
CA TYR A 50 -3.09 14.89 8.29
C TYR A 50 -4.50 14.38 8.48
N LYS A 51 -5.32 15.03 9.31
CA LYS A 51 -6.72 14.64 9.52
C LYS A 51 -7.52 14.75 8.22
N TYR A 52 -7.40 15.87 7.51
CA TYR A 52 -8.08 16.05 6.24
C TYR A 52 -7.64 14.98 5.23
N TRP A 53 -6.33 14.81 5.10
CA TRP A 53 -5.71 13.82 4.21
C TRP A 53 -6.12 12.40 4.59
N SER A 54 -6.06 12.01 5.86
CA SER A 54 -6.40 10.66 6.31
C SER A 54 -7.87 10.31 6.07
N ASP A 55 -8.77 11.25 6.40
CA ASP A 55 -10.21 11.00 6.40
C ASP A 55 -10.80 11.05 4.99
N ASN A 56 -10.30 11.93 4.11
CA ASN A 56 -10.89 12.19 2.79
C ASN A 56 -10.08 11.63 1.63
N ASP A 57 -8.74 11.68 1.68
CA ASP A 57 -7.90 11.32 0.55
C ASP A 57 -7.33 9.91 0.71
N ALA A 58 -6.58 9.67 1.78
CA ALA A 58 -5.83 8.44 2.00
C ALA A 58 -6.75 7.24 2.14
N LYS A 59 -7.73 7.31 3.04
CA LYS A 59 -8.68 6.20 3.25
C LYS A 59 -9.47 5.88 1.99
N VAL A 60 -10.04 6.88 1.32
CA VAL A 60 -10.87 6.68 0.12
C VAL A 60 -10.01 6.15 -1.03
N GLY A 61 -8.85 6.75 -1.27
CA GLY A 61 -7.95 6.34 -2.34
C GLY A 61 -7.40 4.92 -2.13
N THR A 62 -6.93 4.59 -0.93
CA THR A 62 -6.41 3.25 -0.63
C THR A 62 -7.50 2.18 -0.72
N LEU A 63 -8.74 2.47 -0.30
CA LEU A 63 -9.86 1.54 -0.50
C LEU A 63 -10.12 1.25 -1.98
N GLU A 64 -10.06 2.26 -2.84
CA GLU A 64 -10.23 2.08 -4.28
C GLU A 64 -9.03 1.33 -4.89
N GLN A 65 -7.80 1.61 -4.47
CA GLN A 65 -6.62 0.86 -4.91
C GLN A 65 -6.69 -0.63 -4.53
N ILE A 66 -7.16 -0.95 -3.32
CA ILE A 66 -7.40 -2.34 -2.88
C ILE A 66 -8.39 -3.01 -3.84
N LYS A 67 -9.55 -2.39 -4.08
CA LYS A 67 -10.57 -2.94 -4.99
C LYS A 67 -10.06 -3.12 -6.42
N LEU A 68 -9.35 -2.13 -6.97
CA LEU A 68 -8.80 -2.21 -8.32
C LEU A 68 -7.80 -3.36 -8.45
N THR A 69 -6.94 -3.53 -7.45
CA THR A 69 -5.97 -4.63 -7.40
C THR A 69 -6.67 -5.99 -7.38
N LEU A 70 -7.62 -6.18 -6.46
CA LEU A 70 -8.29 -7.46 -6.31
C LEU A 70 -9.21 -7.78 -7.49
N ASN A 71 -9.87 -6.78 -8.07
CA ASN A 71 -10.68 -6.95 -9.28
C ASN A 71 -9.83 -7.28 -10.50
N ALA A 72 -8.69 -6.61 -10.69
CA ALA A 72 -7.74 -6.94 -11.75
C ALA A 72 -7.24 -8.39 -11.63
N ALA A 73 -6.89 -8.82 -10.41
CA ALA A 73 -6.49 -10.20 -10.15
C ALA A 73 -7.63 -11.19 -10.45
N LYS A 74 -8.86 -10.88 -10.02
CA LYS A 74 -10.05 -11.71 -10.29
C LYS A 74 -10.38 -11.81 -11.78
N GLU A 75 -10.25 -10.71 -12.53
CA GLU A 75 -10.46 -10.68 -13.98
C GLU A 75 -9.41 -11.53 -14.72
N LEU A 76 -8.14 -11.47 -14.31
CA LEU A 76 -7.08 -12.32 -14.84
C LEU A 76 -7.34 -13.81 -14.63
N LEU A 77 -7.95 -14.17 -13.49
CA LEU A 77 -8.35 -15.55 -13.21
C LEU A 77 -9.52 -16.01 -14.08
N ALA A 78 -10.52 -15.16 -14.29
CA ALA A 78 -11.70 -15.48 -15.09
C ALA A 78 -11.36 -15.72 -16.57
N ASN A 79 -10.34 -15.04 -17.09
CA ASN A 79 -9.93 -15.12 -18.50
C ASN A 79 -8.95 -16.27 -18.83
N GLY A 80 -8.89 -17.32 -18.01
CA GLY A 80 -8.09 -18.52 -18.29
C GLY A 80 -6.63 -18.46 -17.86
N GLY A 81 -6.23 -17.44 -17.09
CA GLY A 81 -4.92 -17.35 -16.45
C GLY A 81 -3.92 -16.40 -17.11
N ASP A 82 -2.68 -16.50 -16.65
CA ASP A 82 -1.60 -15.52 -16.82
C ASP A 82 -0.93 -15.59 -18.20
N ILE A 83 -1.70 -15.37 -19.26
CA ILE A 83 -1.12 -15.04 -20.56
C ILE A 83 -0.56 -13.63 -20.40
N ARG A 84 0.76 -13.49 -20.56
CA ARG A 84 1.47 -12.23 -20.33
C ARG A 84 0.85 -11.03 -21.05
N GLU A 85 0.32 -11.24 -22.27
CA GLU A 85 -0.40 -10.19 -23.00
C GLU A 85 -1.69 -9.74 -22.31
N HIS A 86 -2.44 -10.66 -21.70
CA HIS A 86 -3.67 -10.35 -20.95
C HIS A 86 -3.33 -9.66 -19.64
N PHE A 87 -2.26 -10.10 -18.97
CA PHE A 87 -1.71 -9.43 -17.79
C PHE A 87 -1.34 -7.98 -18.10
N ASP A 88 -0.50 -7.76 -19.11
CA ASP A 88 -0.05 -6.42 -19.49
C ASP A 88 -1.23 -5.51 -19.87
N LYS A 89 -2.23 -6.06 -20.60
CA LYS A 89 -3.45 -5.33 -20.93
C LYS A 89 -4.23 -4.91 -19.68
N ILE A 90 -4.54 -5.84 -18.77
CA ILE A 90 -5.30 -5.55 -17.54
C ILE A 90 -4.55 -4.54 -16.67
N ILE A 91 -3.23 -4.67 -16.54
CA ILE A 91 -2.41 -3.69 -15.82
C ILE A 91 -2.51 -2.31 -16.48
N ASN A 92 -2.34 -2.21 -17.80
CA ASN A 92 -2.37 -0.94 -18.50
C ASN A 92 -3.75 -0.26 -18.46
N ASP A 93 -4.82 -1.04 -18.53
CA ASP A 93 -6.20 -0.53 -18.49
C ASP A 93 -6.57 -0.01 -17.08
N ASN A 94 -6.09 -0.68 -16.02
CA ASN A 94 -6.43 -0.33 -14.64
C ASN A 94 -5.46 0.66 -13.98
N PHE A 95 -4.21 0.70 -14.42
CA PHE A 95 -3.18 1.52 -13.79
C PHE A 95 -3.50 3.02 -13.73
N PRO A 96 -4.10 3.66 -14.76
CA PRO A 96 -4.49 5.07 -14.67
C PRO A 96 -5.43 5.36 -13.51
N LYS A 97 -6.43 4.50 -13.30
CA LYS A 97 -7.39 4.64 -12.20
C LYS A 97 -6.76 4.30 -10.85
N TYR A 98 -5.87 3.31 -10.81
CA TYR A 98 -5.08 3.02 -9.61
C TYR A 98 -4.23 4.23 -9.21
N LEU A 99 -3.54 4.84 -10.18
CA LEU A 99 -2.68 6.00 -9.99
C LEU A 99 -3.47 7.25 -9.56
N GLU A 100 -4.67 7.47 -10.12
CA GLU A 100 -5.56 8.56 -9.69
C GLU A 100 -5.91 8.47 -8.19
N ASN A 101 -5.92 7.26 -7.63
CA ASN A 101 -6.19 7.00 -6.22
C ASN A 101 -4.93 6.90 -5.35
N ASP A 102 -3.74 6.92 -5.97
CA ASP A 102 -2.47 6.95 -5.27
C ASP A 102 -2.22 8.30 -4.59
N GLN A 103 -1.89 8.25 -3.30
CA GLN A 103 -1.70 9.45 -2.50
C GLN A 103 -0.43 10.20 -2.90
N THR A 104 0.63 9.48 -3.24
CA THR A 104 1.89 10.10 -3.64
C THR A 104 1.73 10.86 -4.95
N ASN A 105 1.01 10.26 -5.91
CA ASN A 105 0.63 10.90 -7.17
C ASN A 105 -0.17 12.19 -6.97
N ARG A 106 -1.17 12.20 -6.06
CA ARG A 106 -1.97 13.40 -5.77
C ARG A 106 -1.16 14.51 -5.10
N GLN A 107 -0.20 14.14 -4.25
CA GLN A 107 0.59 15.10 -3.47
C GLN A 107 1.87 15.57 -4.17
N CYS A 108 2.22 14.98 -5.32
CA CYS A 108 3.43 15.29 -6.08
C CYS A 108 3.18 16.02 -7.40
N LYS A 109 4.05 16.96 -7.72
CA LYS A 109 4.04 17.75 -8.95
C LYS A 109 4.42 16.87 -10.13
N LYS A 110 3.49 16.72 -11.07
CA LYS A 110 3.68 15.97 -12.32
C LYS A 110 4.81 16.50 -13.21
N SER A 111 5.11 17.80 -13.11
CA SER A 111 6.19 18.47 -13.86
C SER A 111 7.59 18.28 -13.25
N HIS A 112 7.70 17.65 -12.08
CA HIS A 112 8.98 17.49 -11.41
C HIS A 112 9.86 16.42 -12.09
N ARG A 113 11.18 16.64 -12.16
CA ARG A 113 12.14 15.72 -12.82
C ARG A 113 12.10 14.27 -12.30
N ASN A 114 11.77 14.08 -11.02
CA ASN A 114 11.70 12.76 -10.39
C ASN A 114 10.32 12.10 -10.49
N TYR A 115 9.32 12.79 -11.04
CA TYR A 115 7.95 12.28 -11.08
C TYR A 115 7.81 11.03 -11.94
N ASN A 116 8.51 10.94 -13.08
CA ASN A 116 8.49 9.74 -13.91
C ASN A 116 9.06 8.51 -13.18
N LYS A 117 10.09 8.69 -12.35
CA LYS A 117 10.62 7.60 -11.51
C LYS A 117 9.58 7.14 -10.49
N LEU A 118 8.87 8.09 -9.86
CA LEU A 118 7.79 7.77 -8.95
C LEU A 118 6.69 6.97 -9.67
N LEU A 119 6.29 7.40 -10.86
CA LEU A 119 5.29 6.72 -11.69
C LEU A 119 5.70 5.26 -12.01
N GLU A 120 6.94 5.05 -12.41
CA GLU A 120 7.50 3.72 -12.69
C GLU A 120 7.45 2.81 -11.46
N VAL A 121 7.85 3.34 -10.29
CA VAL A 121 7.81 2.59 -9.03
C VAL A 121 6.39 2.29 -8.60
N THR A 122 5.46 3.25 -8.68
CA THR A 122 4.03 3.03 -8.40
C THR A 122 3.45 1.95 -9.31
N LYS A 123 3.86 1.89 -10.58
CA LYS A 123 3.44 0.82 -11.49
C LYS A 123 3.97 -0.56 -11.06
N LYS A 124 5.23 -0.64 -10.60
CA LYS A 124 5.80 -1.87 -10.02
C LYS A 124 5.04 -2.32 -8.77
N VAL A 125 4.67 -1.39 -7.89
CA VAL A 125 3.83 -1.67 -6.72
C VAL A 125 2.52 -2.32 -7.18
N PHE A 126 1.78 -1.67 -8.09
CA PHE A 126 0.51 -2.20 -8.59
C PHE A 126 0.66 -3.60 -9.20
N ILE A 127 1.64 -3.80 -10.08
CA ILE A 127 1.93 -5.11 -10.68
C ILE A 127 2.18 -6.16 -9.60
N SER A 128 3.06 -5.89 -8.63
CA SER A 128 3.38 -6.85 -7.57
C SER A 128 2.17 -7.20 -6.70
N GLN A 129 1.30 -6.22 -6.43
CA GLN A 129 0.07 -6.42 -5.67
C GLN A 129 -0.93 -7.29 -6.43
N VAL A 130 -1.06 -7.10 -7.75
CA VAL A 130 -1.92 -7.94 -8.60
C VAL A 130 -1.38 -9.37 -8.69
N GLU A 131 -0.08 -9.54 -8.94
CA GLU A 131 0.58 -10.87 -8.98
C GLU A 131 0.33 -11.66 -7.69
N GLU A 132 0.55 -11.03 -6.53
CA GLU A 132 0.39 -11.70 -5.24
C GLU A 132 -1.09 -11.94 -4.92
N SER A 133 -1.98 -11.03 -5.31
CA SER A 133 -3.43 -11.23 -5.18
C SER A 133 -3.89 -12.45 -5.99
N ILE A 134 -3.36 -12.66 -7.20
CA ILE A 134 -3.66 -13.87 -7.99
C ILE A 134 -3.29 -15.14 -7.22
N LEU A 135 -2.12 -15.17 -6.57
CA LEU A 135 -1.68 -16.31 -5.77
C LEU A 135 -2.65 -16.59 -4.62
N PHE A 136 -3.04 -15.55 -3.87
CA PHE A 136 -4.01 -15.65 -2.80
C PHE A 136 -5.38 -16.13 -3.30
N LEU A 137 -5.89 -15.55 -4.38
CA LEU A 137 -7.21 -15.87 -4.91
C LEU A 137 -7.33 -17.30 -5.42
N LYS A 138 -6.22 -17.92 -5.88
CA LYS A 138 -6.17 -19.33 -6.30
C LYS A 138 -5.98 -20.32 -5.15
N ALA A 139 -5.71 -19.87 -3.93
CA ALA A 139 -5.37 -20.76 -2.83
C ALA A 139 -6.54 -21.69 -2.45
N GLU A 140 -6.30 -22.99 -2.56
CA GLU A 140 -7.27 -24.04 -2.20
C GLU A 140 -7.02 -24.58 -0.79
N GLY A 141 -8.03 -25.22 -0.22
CA GLY A 141 -7.99 -25.84 1.11
C GLY A 141 -9.08 -25.33 2.06
N ASP A 142 -9.05 -25.84 3.30
CA ASP A 142 -9.84 -25.32 4.42
C ASP A 142 -9.20 -24.02 4.91
N ILE A 143 -9.71 -22.90 4.39
CA ILE A 143 -9.21 -21.55 4.66
C ILE A 143 -10.31 -20.77 5.36
N ARG A 144 -10.04 -20.34 6.59
CA ARG A 144 -11.02 -19.63 7.44
C ARG A 144 -10.64 -18.17 7.63
N ASP A 145 -9.35 -17.87 7.66
CA ASP A 145 -8.81 -16.54 7.90
C ASP A 145 -7.59 -16.23 7.02
N TYR A 146 -6.98 -15.07 7.26
CA TYR A 146 -5.83 -14.59 6.51
C TYR A 146 -4.56 -15.43 6.75
N ASP A 147 -4.40 -16.00 7.94
CA ASP A 147 -3.22 -16.78 8.27
C ASP A 147 -3.28 -18.14 7.57
N ASP A 148 -4.45 -18.79 7.56
CA ASP A 148 -4.73 -19.96 6.73
C ASP A 148 -4.48 -19.67 5.26
N LEU A 149 -4.98 -18.54 4.78
CA LEU A 149 -4.84 -18.11 3.39
C LEU A 149 -3.37 -17.90 3.03
N THR A 150 -2.58 -17.30 3.92
CA THR A 150 -1.14 -17.07 3.75
C THR A 150 -0.36 -18.38 3.72
N ARG A 151 -0.63 -19.29 4.67
CA ARG A 151 -0.03 -20.63 4.69
C ARG A 151 -0.38 -21.42 3.44
N ALA A 152 -1.65 -21.40 3.03
CA ALA A 152 -2.12 -22.11 1.83
C ALA A 152 -1.48 -21.57 0.55
N THR A 153 -1.26 -20.26 0.46
CA THR A 153 -0.67 -19.59 -0.70
C THR A 153 0.82 -19.86 -0.83
N PHE A 154 1.59 -19.59 0.22
CA PHE A 154 3.06 -19.57 0.13
C PHE A 154 3.72 -20.87 0.60
N LYS A 155 3.02 -21.72 1.35
CA LYS A 155 3.47 -22.99 1.94
C LYS A 155 4.59 -22.89 2.98
N THR A 156 5.48 -21.91 2.85
CA THR A 156 6.63 -21.68 3.72
C THR A 156 6.73 -20.20 4.08
N LYS A 157 7.20 -19.92 5.29
CA LYS A 157 7.45 -18.57 5.79
C LYS A 157 8.40 -17.79 4.89
N GLU A 158 9.44 -18.42 4.37
CA GLU A 158 10.46 -17.78 3.53
C GLU A 158 9.85 -17.23 2.24
N LYS A 159 8.99 -18.02 1.57
CA LYS A 159 8.30 -17.57 0.35
C LYS A 159 7.35 -16.40 0.62
N ALA A 160 6.59 -16.47 1.71
CA ALA A 160 5.71 -15.38 2.12
C ALA A 160 6.51 -14.11 2.47
N TYR A 161 7.65 -14.27 3.14
CA TYR A 161 8.54 -13.16 3.47
C TYR A 161 9.12 -12.50 2.22
N GLN A 162 9.57 -13.28 1.23
CA GLN A 162 10.10 -12.71 -0.01
C GLN A 162 9.05 -11.93 -0.80
N ALA A 163 7.81 -12.44 -0.86
CA ALA A 163 6.69 -11.73 -1.48
C ALA A 163 6.40 -10.40 -0.75
N LEU A 164 6.21 -10.44 0.57
CA LEU A 164 6.01 -9.26 1.41
C LEU A 164 7.17 -8.25 1.26
N LYS A 165 8.41 -8.72 1.31
CA LYS A 165 9.61 -7.87 1.19
C LYS A 165 9.63 -7.14 -0.14
N ARG A 166 9.31 -7.79 -1.25
CA ARG A 166 9.27 -7.17 -2.58
C ARG A 166 8.30 -6.00 -2.62
N GLN A 167 7.09 -6.16 -2.07
CA GLN A 167 6.13 -5.05 -2.00
C GLN A 167 6.64 -3.90 -1.11
N LEU A 168 7.26 -4.22 0.02
CA LEU A 168 7.80 -3.22 0.94
C LEU A 168 8.96 -2.44 0.29
N ASP A 169 9.85 -3.12 -0.43
CA ASP A 169 11.00 -2.50 -1.10
C ASP A 169 10.53 -1.47 -2.15
N PHE A 170 9.47 -1.76 -2.93
CA PHE A 170 8.93 -0.78 -3.89
C PHE A 170 8.27 0.43 -3.21
N ASN A 171 7.54 0.21 -2.11
CA ASN A 171 6.99 1.32 -1.33
C ASN A 171 8.09 2.20 -0.73
N GLU A 172 9.16 1.57 -0.22
CA GLU A 172 10.33 2.26 0.32
C GLU A 172 11.07 3.06 -0.77
N GLU A 173 11.22 2.51 -1.97
CA GLU A 173 11.78 3.21 -3.13
C GLU A 173 10.97 4.49 -3.46
N GLY A 174 9.64 4.40 -3.42
CA GLY A 174 8.75 5.56 -3.60
C GLY A 174 8.97 6.64 -2.55
N ILE A 175 9.08 6.26 -1.28
CA ILE A 175 9.37 7.18 -0.17
C ILE A 175 10.73 7.87 -0.38
N ILE A 176 11.77 7.10 -0.75
CA ILE A 176 13.12 7.62 -1.00
C ILE A 176 13.13 8.63 -2.14
N ILE A 177 12.39 8.40 -3.22
CA ILE A 177 12.26 9.35 -4.33
C ILE A 177 11.74 10.71 -3.83
N VAL A 178 10.70 10.69 -3.00
CA VAL A 178 10.12 11.94 -2.44
C VAL A 178 11.05 12.59 -1.43
N GLU A 179 11.67 11.80 -0.55
CA GLU A 179 12.62 12.27 0.47
C GLU A 179 13.86 12.94 -0.14
N SER A 180 14.34 12.43 -1.28
CA SER A 180 15.52 12.94 -1.98
C SER A 180 15.35 14.36 -2.53
N ASP A 181 14.12 14.78 -2.84
CA ASP A 181 13.83 16.10 -3.39
C ASP A 181 12.41 16.53 -3.03
N LEU A 182 12.26 17.08 -1.82
CA LEU A 182 10.97 17.54 -1.29
C LEU A 182 10.29 18.60 -2.18
N SER A 183 11.00 19.24 -3.12
CA SER A 183 10.39 20.20 -4.04
C SER A 183 9.32 19.57 -4.94
N ILE A 184 9.35 18.23 -5.08
CA ILE A 184 8.33 17.42 -5.75
C ILE A 184 6.94 17.59 -5.11
N MET A 185 6.83 17.78 -3.80
CA MET A 185 5.54 17.86 -3.12
C MET A 185 4.82 19.20 -3.40
N HIS A 186 3.50 19.16 -3.52
CA HIS A 186 2.61 20.33 -3.62
C HIS A 186 2.50 21.12 -2.32
N VAL A 187 2.67 20.48 -1.17
CA VAL A 187 2.50 21.11 0.16
C VAL A 187 3.49 22.27 0.33
N PRO A 188 3.07 23.49 0.67
CA PRO A 188 3.98 24.64 0.71
C PRO A 188 4.94 24.63 1.91
N VAL A 189 4.55 24.05 3.05
CA VAL A 189 5.31 24.06 4.32
C VAL A 189 5.27 22.70 5.01
N GLY A 190 6.18 22.46 5.96
CA GLY A 190 6.13 21.24 6.80
C GLY A 190 6.52 19.93 6.10
N LYS A 191 6.97 19.98 4.84
CA LYS A 191 7.33 18.80 4.02
C LYS A 191 8.24 17.80 4.74
N LYS A 192 9.31 18.29 5.37
CA LYS A 192 10.27 17.44 6.12
C LYS A 192 9.58 16.65 7.22
N ILE A 193 8.68 17.28 7.97
CA ILE A 193 7.99 16.64 9.09
C ILE A 193 6.95 15.64 8.57
N ILE A 194 6.20 16.02 7.52
CA ILE A 194 5.24 15.11 6.88
C ILE A 194 5.95 13.84 6.39
N ILE A 195 7.06 13.98 5.65
CA ILE A 195 7.81 12.81 5.16
C ILE A 195 8.43 12.00 6.29
N LYS A 196 8.99 12.65 7.33
CA LYS A 196 9.50 11.96 8.51
C LYS A 196 8.43 11.08 9.16
N VAL A 197 7.27 11.65 9.46
CA VAL A 197 6.13 10.93 10.06
C VAL A 197 5.66 9.78 9.18
N LEU A 198 5.51 10.01 7.87
CA LEU A 198 5.07 8.96 6.94
C LEU A 198 6.09 7.81 6.85
N LYS A 199 7.39 8.12 6.85
CA LYS A 199 8.47 7.13 6.86
C LYS A 199 8.50 6.32 8.16
N GLU A 200 8.36 6.98 9.31
CA GLU A 200 8.26 6.28 10.60
C GLU A 200 7.02 5.38 10.67
N GLY A 201 5.87 5.86 10.16
CA GLY A 201 4.65 5.06 10.04
C GLY A 201 4.83 3.84 9.14
N PHE A 202 5.53 4.01 8.02
CA PHE A 202 5.91 2.90 7.13
C PHE A 202 6.82 1.89 7.83
N ASP A 203 7.87 2.34 8.51
CA ASP A 203 8.82 1.46 9.20
C ASP A 203 8.16 0.65 10.32
N LEU A 204 7.24 1.26 11.07
CA LEU A 204 6.45 0.56 12.08
C LEU A 204 5.52 -0.48 11.44
N THR A 205 4.84 -0.12 10.34
CA THR A 205 3.97 -1.04 9.61
C THR A 205 4.76 -2.23 9.06
N LYS A 206 5.94 -1.98 8.48
CA LYS A 206 6.88 -3.00 7.99
C LYS A 206 7.27 -3.98 9.09
N LYS A 207 7.64 -3.50 10.28
CA LYS A 207 7.97 -4.35 11.43
C LYS A 207 6.77 -5.20 11.87
N GLN A 208 5.57 -4.61 11.92
CA GLN A 208 4.36 -5.33 12.32
C GLN A 208 3.98 -6.42 11.31
N LEU A 209 4.09 -6.15 10.01
CA LEU A 209 3.81 -7.13 8.96
C LEU A 209 4.75 -8.34 9.02
N ILE A 210 6.04 -8.11 9.31
CA ILE A 210 7.01 -9.20 9.50
C ILE A 210 6.65 -10.03 10.74
N LYS A 211 6.27 -9.37 11.85
CA LYS A 211 5.83 -10.07 13.06
C LYS A 211 4.54 -10.86 12.85
N ASP A 212 3.57 -10.30 12.13
CA ASP A 212 2.32 -10.98 11.78
C ASP A 212 2.60 -12.21 10.92
N LEU A 213 3.56 -12.11 9.99
CA LEU A 213 4.03 -13.25 9.22
C LEU A 213 4.71 -14.32 10.08
N ASP A 214 5.53 -13.93 11.07
CA ASP A 214 6.11 -14.86 12.02
C ASP A 214 5.02 -15.64 12.77
N ASN A 215 3.98 -14.94 13.25
CA ASN A 215 2.86 -15.56 13.96
C ASN A 215 2.06 -16.50 13.08
N ALA A 216 1.88 -16.18 11.79
CA ALA A 216 1.14 -17.03 10.86
C ALA A 216 1.84 -18.37 10.54
N PHE A 217 3.13 -18.52 10.84
CA PHE A 217 3.92 -19.74 10.56
C PHE A 217 4.53 -20.40 11.80
N ASN A 218 4.20 -19.92 13.00
CA ASN A 218 4.53 -20.56 14.28
C ASN A 218 3.37 -21.44 14.75
#